data_AF-A0A1H6FVW8-F1
#
_entry.id   AF-A0A1H6FVW8-F1
#
_cell.length_a   1.000
_cell.length_b   1.000
_cell.length_c   1.000
_cell.angle_alpha   90.00
_cell.angle_beta   90.00
_cell.angle_gamma   90.00
#
_symmetry.space_group_name_H-M   'P 1'
#
loop_
_entity.id
_entity.type
_entity.pdbx_description
1 polymer ?
#
loop_
_entity_poly.entity_id
_entity_poly.type
_entity_poly.pdbx_seq_one_letter_code
_entity_poly.pdbx_strand_id
1 'polypeptide(L)'
;MNFFNLLQSLDELLYEVMSWLVFYPITLWRTLVRPLQMMDYSDSEQGDASDQQYTDTLSPPLFLLLSLIIVHAAEIALVGNDAVVASKIGLSALVSNNTDLIILRIVTYSLFPVMMATRMVRAQGLQVNRDTLRAPFYSQCYAAAVLAMLLGGGVILIKLGHDWSVLAGASLALFGLLWFGFLQTAWFNQHLICGRLRAFGHASRAMVESLAAMFLLSSLFS
;
A
#
# COMPACT_ATOMS: atom_id res chain seq x y z
N MET A 1 -24.01 25.85 -0.60
CA MET A 1 -23.85 24.96 0.58
C MET A 1 -24.15 25.81 1.81
N ASN A 2 -25.07 25.37 2.67
CA ASN A 2 -25.46 26.11 3.89
C ASN A 2 -24.42 25.87 5.00
N PHE A 3 -24.11 26.88 5.80
CA PHE A 3 -23.17 26.79 6.93
C PHE A 3 -23.50 25.63 7.89
N PHE A 4 -24.77 25.30 8.05
CA PHE A 4 -25.24 24.14 8.82
C PHE A 4 -24.74 22.80 8.25
N ASN A 5 -24.77 22.63 6.92
CA ASN A 5 -24.28 21.41 6.27
C ASN A 5 -22.74 21.29 6.37
N LEU A 6 -22.03 22.43 6.41
CA LEU A 6 -20.58 22.47 6.62
C LEU A 6 -20.22 22.00 8.04
N LEU A 7 -20.99 22.42 9.05
CA LEU A 7 -20.80 21.98 10.42
C LEU A 7 -21.11 20.49 10.59
N GLN A 8 -22.19 19.99 9.95
CA GLN A 8 -22.53 18.57 9.99
C GLN A 8 -21.47 17.71 9.29
N SER A 9 -20.94 18.15 8.14
CA SER A 9 -19.86 17.42 7.47
C SER A 9 -18.55 17.44 8.26
N LEU A 10 -18.32 18.50 9.06
CA LEU A 10 -17.17 18.56 9.96
C LEU A 10 -17.33 17.58 11.12
N ASP A 11 -18.52 17.46 11.71
CA ASP A 11 -18.80 16.51 12.79
C ASP A 11 -18.61 15.06 12.30
N GLU A 12 -19.15 14.74 11.12
CA GLU A 12 -18.97 13.43 10.48
C GLU A 12 -17.50 13.14 10.17
N LEU A 13 -16.77 14.11 9.63
CA LEU A 13 -15.32 13.98 9.37
C LEU A 13 -14.53 13.81 10.66
N LEU A 14 -14.87 14.54 11.73
CA LEU A 14 -14.22 14.40 13.02
C LEU A 14 -14.46 13.01 13.61
N TYR A 15 -15.71 12.53 13.59
CA TYR A 15 -16.05 11.17 14.02
C TYR A 15 -15.27 10.12 13.21
N GLU A 16 -15.19 10.28 11.89
CA GLU A 16 -14.44 9.39 11.01
C GLU A 16 -12.94 9.38 11.37
N VAL A 17 -12.32 10.56 11.51
CA VAL A 17 -10.89 10.69 11.87
C VAL A 17 -10.61 10.12 13.27
N MET A 18 -11.50 10.35 14.24
CA MET A 18 -11.35 9.77 15.59
C MET A 18 -11.48 8.25 15.55
N SER A 19 -12.39 7.74 14.72
CA SER A 19 -12.57 6.30 14.51
C SER A 19 -11.31 5.65 13.91
N TRP A 20 -10.58 6.35 13.02
CA TRP A 20 -9.33 5.85 12.47
C TRP A 20 -8.28 5.56 13.54
N LEU A 21 -8.24 6.29 14.67
CA LEU A 21 -7.31 6.01 15.77
C LEU A 21 -7.52 4.62 16.38
N VAL A 22 -8.74 4.10 16.33
CA VAL A 22 -9.10 2.76 16.82
C VAL A 22 -8.98 1.73 15.71
N PHE A 23 -9.54 2.02 14.53
CA PHE A 23 -9.59 1.04 13.44
C PHE A 23 -8.24 0.85 12.74
N TYR A 24 -7.35 1.84 12.73
CA TYR A 24 -6.01 1.69 12.17
C TYR A 24 -5.19 0.59 12.87
N PRO A 25 -4.97 0.63 14.19
CA PRO A 25 -4.19 -0.41 14.86
C PRO A 25 -4.86 -1.79 14.79
N ILE A 26 -6.21 -1.86 14.81
CA ILE A 26 -6.94 -3.11 14.62
C ILE A 26 -6.69 -3.68 13.21
N THR A 27 -6.82 -2.85 12.18
CA THR A 27 -6.61 -3.23 10.78
C THR A 27 -5.16 -3.67 10.55
N LEU A 28 -4.20 -2.92 11.09
CA LEU A 28 -2.78 -3.26 11.03
C LEU A 28 -2.51 -4.61 11.70
N TRP A 29 -3.03 -4.82 12.91
CA TRP A 29 -2.86 -6.07 13.64
C TRP A 29 -3.46 -7.27 12.89
N ARG A 30 -4.70 -7.15 12.38
CA ARG A 30 -5.33 -8.21 11.59
C ARG A 30 -4.56 -8.50 10.31
N THR A 31 -4.05 -7.47 9.63
CA THR A 31 -3.26 -7.62 8.40
C THR A 31 -1.91 -8.29 8.66
N LEU A 32 -1.27 -8.01 9.80
CA LEU A 32 0.01 -8.65 10.18
C LEU A 32 -0.18 -10.12 10.59
N VAL A 33 -1.20 -10.42 11.40
CA VAL A 33 -1.41 -11.76 11.97
C VAL A 33 -2.10 -12.70 10.98
N ARG A 34 -3.05 -12.19 10.18
CA ARG A 34 -3.85 -13.00 9.25
C ARG A 34 -4.00 -12.32 7.88
N PRO A 35 -2.89 -12.08 7.15
CA PRO A 35 -2.90 -11.31 5.92
C PRO A 35 -3.81 -11.91 4.83
N LEU A 36 -3.77 -13.23 4.62
CA LEU A 36 -4.65 -13.87 3.61
C LEU A 36 -6.13 -13.75 3.97
N GLN A 37 -6.48 -13.86 5.26
CA GLN A 37 -7.88 -13.69 5.67
C GLN A 37 -8.35 -12.24 5.48
N MET A 38 -7.47 -11.25 5.67
CA MET A 38 -7.79 -9.85 5.39
C MET A 38 -7.96 -9.58 3.89
N MET A 39 -7.17 -10.27 3.06
CA MET A 39 -7.29 -10.22 1.61
C MET A 39 -8.63 -10.81 1.14
N ASP A 40 -9.04 -11.97 1.69
CA ASP A 40 -10.33 -12.61 1.38
C ASP A 40 -11.51 -11.80 1.94
N TYR A 41 -11.36 -11.24 3.15
CA TYR A 41 -12.33 -10.33 3.78
C TYR A 41 -12.62 -9.11 2.89
N SER A 42 -11.57 -8.51 2.30
CA SER A 42 -11.75 -7.38 1.41
C SER A 42 -12.57 -7.73 0.17
N ASP A 43 -12.47 -8.96 -0.32
CA ASP A 43 -13.21 -9.41 -1.50
C ASP A 43 -14.69 -9.65 -1.15
N SER A 44 -15.00 -10.18 0.04
CA SER A 44 -16.39 -10.34 0.50
C SER A 44 -17.08 -9.00 0.73
N GLU A 45 -16.38 -8.03 1.31
CA GLU A 45 -16.93 -6.69 1.60
C GLU A 45 -17.31 -5.91 0.34
N GLN A 46 -16.73 -6.23 -0.83
CA GLN A 46 -17.16 -5.61 -2.09
C GLN A 46 -18.57 -6.02 -2.51
N GLY A 47 -19.09 -7.14 -1.99
CA GLY A 47 -20.45 -7.61 -2.22
C GLY A 47 -21.51 -6.91 -1.38
N ASP A 48 -21.09 -6.23 -0.30
CA ASP A 48 -22.01 -5.59 0.64
C ASP A 48 -22.49 -4.22 0.13
N ALA A 49 -23.61 -3.76 0.68
CA ALA A 49 -24.11 -2.40 0.44
C ALA A 49 -23.08 -1.37 0.89
N SER A 50 -22.96 -0.24 0.18
CA SER A 50 -21.87 0.73 0.39
C SER A 50 -21.75 1.27 1.81
N ASP A 51 -22.86 1.34 2.54
CA ASP A 51 -22.94 1.76 3.94
C ASP A 51 -22.53 0.68 4.95
N GLN A 52 -22.43 -0.57 4.51
CA GLN A 52 -22.06 -1.73 5.31
C GLN A 52 -20.62 -2.20 5.05
N GLN A 53 -19.95 -1.63 4.04
CA GLN A 53 -18.57 -1.98 3.71
C GLN A 53 -17.60 -1.42 4.76
N TYR A 54 -16.69 -2.27 5.24
CA TYR A 54 -15.58 -1.96 6.13
C TYR A 54 -16.03 -1.30 7.45
N THR A 55 -17.08 -1.82 8.08
CA THR A 55 -17.57 -1.30 9.38
C THR A 55 -16.62 -1.62 10.54
N ASP A 56 -15.90 -2.74 10.46
CA ASP A 56 -15.01 -3.23 11.52
C ASP A 56 -13.51 -2.96 11.26
N THR A 57 -13.17 -2.36 10.11
CA THR A 57 -11.79 -2.11 9.67
C THR A 57 -11.71 -0.85 8.83
N LEU A 58 -10.50 -0.34 8.56
CA LEU A 58 -10.36 0.70 7.55
C LEU A 58 -10.49 0.12 6.15
N SER A 59 -11.09 0.89 5.24
CA SER A 59 -11.08 0.53 3.82
C SER A 59 -9.63 0.35 3.33
N PRO A 60 -9.34 -0.66 2.48
CA PRO A 60 -7.96 -1.01 2.13
C PRO A 60 -7.15 0.14 1.50
N PRO A 61 -7.70 0.94 0.57
CA PRO A 61 -6.96 2.09 0.02
C PRO A 61 -6.66 3.17 1.08
N LEU A 62 -7.59 3.40 2.02
CA LEU A 62 -7.39 4.34 3.13
C LEU A 62 -6.33 3.84 4.10
N PHE A 63 -6.31 2.54 4.39
CA PHE A 63 -5.28 1.92 5.22
C PHE A 63 -3.88 2.06 4.62
N LEU A 64 -3.75 1.85 3.29
CA LEU A 64 -2.50 2.10 2.57
C LEU A 64 -2.08 3.58 2.65
N LEU A 65 -3.02 4.50 2.40
CA LEU A 65 -2.80 5.94 2.49
C LEU A 65 -2.27 6.34 3.88
N LEU A 66 -2.97 5.95 4.95
CA LEU A 66 -2.59 6.28 6.32
C LEU A 66 -1.24 5.68 6.69
N SER A 67 -0.95 4.45 6.26
CA SER A 67 0.35 3.81 6.50
C SER A 67 1.50 4.58 5.84
N LEU A 68 1.31 5.07 4.61
CA LEU A 68 2.29 5.91 3.93
C LEU A 68 2.48 7.26 4.61
N ILE A 69 1.40 7.89 5.08
CA ILE A 69 1.47 9.15 5.84
C ILE A 69 2.25 8.94 7.14
N ILE A 70 1.98 7.87 7.89
CA ILE A 70 2.67 7.54 9.14
C ILE A 70 4.16 7.31 8.91
N VAL A 71 4.51 6.51 7.90
CA VAL A 71 5.90 6.25 7.51
C VAL A 71 6.61 7.55 7.12
N HIS A 72 5.96 8.41 6.34
CA HIS A 72 6.54 9.68 5.92
C HIS A 72 6.71 10.66 7.09
N ALA A 73 5.74 10.74 7.99
CA ALA A 73 5.85 11.54 9.20
C ALA A 73 7.00 11.04 10.11
N ALA A 74 7.15 9.73 10.25
CA ALA A 74 8.25 9.12 10.99
C ALA A 74 9.60 9.44 10.34
N GLU A 75 9.70 9.42 9.03
CA GLU A 75 10.92 9.79 8.31
C GLU A 75 11.32 11.24 8.54
N ILE A 76 10.38 12.18 8.41
CA ILE A 76 10.63 13.60 8.71
C ILE A 76 11.10 13.77 10.16
N ALA A 77 10.45 13.09 11.11
CA ALA A 77 10.76 13.22 12.52
C ALA A 77 12.12 12.62 12.92
N LEU A 78 12.53 11.51 12.28
CA LEU A 78 13.73 10.76 12.67
C LEU A 78 14.97 11.09 11.84
N VAL A 79 14.79 11.44 10.56
CA VAL A 79 15.88 11.64 9.59
C VAL A 79 15.96 13.10 9.12
N GLY A 80 14.83 13.80 9.06
CA GLY A 80 14.73 15.14 8.48
C GLY A 80 14.23 15.14 7.03
N ASN A 81 14.33 16.29 6.35
CA ASN A 81 13.73 16.46 5.03
C ASN A 81 14.45 15.66 3.93
N ASP A 82 13.67 15.07 3.03
CA ASP A 82 14.13 14.19 1.95
C ASP A 82 14.87 14.98 0.85
N ALA A 83 15.97 14.41 0.33
CA ALA A 83 16.79 15.05 -0.71
C ALA A 83 16.02 15.32 -2.03
N VAL A 84 14.93 14.57 -2.28
CA VAL A 84 14.04 14.76 -3.43
C VAL A 84 13.29 16.09 -3.37
N VAL A 85 12.96 16.60 -2.17
CA VAL A 85 12.36 17.95 -2.00
C VAL A 85 13.40 19.06 -2.24
N ALA A 86 14.67 18.77 -1.97
CA ALA A 86 15.77 19.71 -2.19
C ALA A 86 16.21 19.78 -3.66
N SER A 87 15.95 18.72 -4.43
CA SER A 87 16.24 18.60 -5.87
C SER A 87 15.28 19.45 -6.71
N LYS A 88 15.80 20.42 -7.47
CA LYS A 88 15.02 21.23 -8.43
C LYS A 88 15.27 20.88 -9.90
N ILE A 89 15.67 19.65 -10.19
CA ILE A 89 16.03 19.20 -11.54
C ILE A 89 14.94 18.25 -12.07
N GLY A 90 14.47 18.46 -13.31
CA GLY A 90 13.46 17.60 -13.95
C GLY A 90 12.06 17.68 -13.33
N LEU A 91 11.30 16.57 -13.35
CA LEU A 91 9.98 16.50 -12.69
C LEU A 91 10.09 16.58 -11.16
N SER A 92 11.28 16.51 -10.55
CA SER A 92 11.45 16.80 -9.12
C SER A 92 10.97 18.21 -8.76
N ALA A 93 10.96 19.16 -9.71
CA ALA A 93 10.36 20.49 -9.51
C ALA A 93 8.84 20.46 -9.27
N LEU A 94 8.12 19.41 -9.71
CA LEU A 94 6.70 19.20 -9.40
C LEU A 94 6.48 18.67 -7.98
N VAL A 95 7.55 18.21 -7.32
CA VAL A 95 7.54 17.73 -5.94
C VAL A 95 8.08 18.86 -5.05
N SER A 96 7.29 19.92 -4.92
CA SER A 96 7.72 21.14 -4.22
C SER A 96 7.51 21.06 -2.72
N ASN A 97 6.54 20.25 -2.26
CA ASN A 97 6.14 20.14 -0.86
C ASN A 97 5.98 18.67 -0.40
N ASN A 98 5.93 18.44 0.91
CA ASN A 98 5.72 17.11 1.50
C ASN A 98 4.43 16.42 1.02
N THR A 99 3.40 17.20 0.68
CA THR A 99 2.16 16.67 0.08
C THR A 99 2.42 16.01 -1.27
N ASP A 100 3.24 16.62 -2.12
CA ASP A 100 3.57 16.09 -3.44
C ASP A 100 4.38 14.79 -3.34
N LEU A 101 5.26 14.71 -2.32
CA LEU A 101 6.00 13.49 -2.01
C LEU A 101 5.08 12.35 -1.57
N ILE A 102 4.11 12.64 -0.69
CA ILE A 102 3.14 11.63 -0.24
C ILE A 102 2.34 11.13 -1.45
N ILE A 103 1.89 12.03 -2.34
CA ILE A 103 1.17 11.66 -3.56
C ILE A 103 2.03 10.76 -4.44
N LEU A 104 3.28 11.13 -4.68
CA LEU A 104 4.21 10.31 -5.46
C LEU A 104 4.40 8.92 -4.84
N ARG A 105 4.53 8.84 -3.51
CA ARG A 105 4.62 7.56 -2.79
C ARG A 105 3.35 6.74 -2.93
N ILE A 106 2.17 7.34 -2.79
CA ILE A 106 0.89 6.66 -2.98
C ILE A 106 0.82 6.07 -4.38
N VAL A 107 1.12 6.85 -5.42
CA VAL A 107 1.13 6.38 -6.81
C VAL A 107 2.11 5.22 -6.96
N THR A 108 3.34 5.39 -6.46
CA THR A 108 4.41 4.39 -6.56
C THR A 108 4.04 3.08 -5.87
N TYR A 109 3.58 3.14 -4.63
CA TYR A 109 3.17 1.95 -3.88
C TYR A 109 1.88 1.34 -4.41
N SER A 110 0.99 2.12 -5.04
CA SER A 110 -0.23 1.61 -5.70
C SER A 110 0.05 0.84 -6.99
N LEU A 111 1.26 0.95 -7.57
CA LEU A 111 1.66 0.10 -8.71
C LEU A 111 1.72 -1.38 -8.32
N PHE A 112 2.08 -1.70 -7.07
CA PHE A 112 2.09 -3.08 -6.59
C PHE A 112 0.68 -3.71 -6.61
N PRO A 113 -0.33 -3.17 -5.91
CA PRO A 113 -1.66 -3.75 -5.90
C PRO A 113 -2.32 -3.74 -7.29
N VAL A 114 -2.14 -2.70 -8.11
CA VAL A 114 -2.71 -2.66 -9.46
C VAL A 114 -2.13 -3.75 -10.37
N MET A 115 -0.81 -3.96 -10.36
CA MET A 115 -0.18 -4.99 -11.20
C MET A 115 -0.54 -6.41 -10.73
N MET A 116 -0.55 -6.65 -9.42
CA MET A 116 -0.98 -7.93 -8.84
C MET A 116 -2.44 -8.24 -9.19
N ALA A 117 -3.34 -7.27 -9.02
CA ALA A 117 -4.75 -7.41 -9.35
C ALA A 117 -4.96 -7.65 -10.85
N THR A 118 -4.29 -6.87 -11.70
CA THR A 118 -4.37 -7.05 -13.17
C THR A 118 -3.90 -8.42 -13.59
N ARG A 119 -2.83 -8.94 -12.98
CA ARG A 119 -2.32 -10.28 -13.25
C ARG A 119 -3.30 -11.36 -12.80
N MET A 120 -3.96 -11.18 -11.66
CA MET A 120 -5.00 -12.11 -11.18
C MET A 120 -6.18 -12.18 -12.14
N VAL A 121 -6.76 -11.03 -12.50
CA VAL A 121 -7.90 -10.96 -13.43
C VAL A 121 -7.56 -11.61 -14.78
N ARG A 122 -6.37 -11.32 -15.33
CA ARG A 122 -5.90 -11.95 -16.57
C ARG A 122 -5.70 -13.45 -16.42
N ALA A 123 -5.16 -13.92 -15.29
CA ALA A 123 -4.93 -15.34 -15.04
C ALA A 123 -6.24 -16.11 -14.82
N GLN A 124 -7.28 -15.45 -14.33
CA GLN A 124 -8.65 -15.99 -14.23
C GLN A 124 -9.38 -16.01 -15.58
N GLY A 125 -8.77 -15.48 -16.66
CA GLY A 125 -9.40 -15.39 -17.98
C GLY A 125 -10.50 -14.32 -18.06
N LEU A 126 -10.57 -13.42 -17.09
CA LEU A 126 -11.54 -12.33 -17.05
C LEU A 126 -11.04 -11.13 -17.84
N GLN A 127 -11.97 -10.36 -18.41
CA GLN A 127 -11.63 -9.08 -19.04
C GLN A 127 -11.19 -8.09 -17.97
N VAL A 128 -10.05 -7.41 -18.19
CA VAL A 128 -9.59 -6.33 -17.32
C VAL A 128 -10.50 -5.12 -17.53
N ASN A 129 -11.37 -4.86 -16.56
CA ASN A 129 -12.23 -3.68 -16.51
C ASN A 129 -12.32 -3.20 -15.05
N ARG A 130 -13.04 -2.09 -14.81
CA ARG A 130 -13.12 -1.48 -13.48
C ARG A 130 -13.74 -2.41 -12.44
N ASP A 131 -14.72 -3.21 -12.85
CA ASP A 131 -15.49 -4.07 -11.93
C ASP A 131 -14.68 -5.32 -11.55
N THR A 132 -14.05 -5.98 -12.53
CA THR A 132 -13.22 -7.16 -12.29
C THR A 132 -11.93 -6.84 -11.54
N LEU A 133 -11.40 -5.62 -11.68
CA LEU A 133 -10.17 -5.20 -11.01
C LEU A 133 -10.40 -4.74 -9.57
N ARG A 134 -11.61 -4.26 -9.23
CA ARG A 134 -11.88 -3.59 -7.94
C ARG A 134 -11.59 -4.49 -6.74
N ALA A 135 -12.18 -5.67 -6.68
CA ALA A 135 -11.98 -6.62 -5.58
C ALA A 135 -10.49 -6.99 -5.39
N PRO A 136 -9.79 -7.55 -6.41
CA PRO A 136 -8.40 -7.92 -6.23
C PRO A 136 -7.48 -6.72 -5.97
N PHE A 137 -7.81 -5.51 -6.46
CA PHE A 137 -7.04 -4.30 -6.12
C PHE A 137 -7.19 -3.94 -4.63
N TYR A 138 -8.41 -3.95 -4.10
CA TYR A 138 -8.69 -3.63 -2.70
C TYR A 138 -8.02 -4.65 -1.76
N SER A 139 -8.14 -5.94 -2.07
CA SER A 139 -7.45 -7.03 -1.37
C SER A 139 -5.94 -6.78 -1.25
N GLN A 140 -5.32 -6.36 -2.35
CA GLN A 140 -3.88 -6.12 -2.42
C GLN A 140 -3.43 -4.87 -1.66
N CYS A 141 -4.29 -3.87 -1.47
CA CYS A 141 -3.95 -2.66 -0.72
C CYS A 141 -3.62 -2.94 0.75
N TYR A 142 -4.26 -3.95 1.39
CA TYR A 142 -3.89 -4.35 2.75
C TYR A 142 -2.44 -4.88 2.81
N ALA A 143 -2.09 -5.79 1.91
CA ALA A 143 -0.73 -6.34 1.83
C ALA A 143 0.31 -5.27 1.46
N ALA A 144 -0.03 -4.39 0.51
CA ALA A 144 0.83 -3.30 0.08
C ALA A 144 1.09 -2.27 1.19
N ALA A 145 0.13 -2.02 2.08
CA ALA A 145 0.30 -1.12 3.21
C ALA A 145 1.39 -1.62 4.18
N VAL A 146 1.35 -2.91 4.53
CA VAL A 146 2.38 -3.52 5.38
C VAL A 146 3.74 -3.52 4.69
N LEU A 147 3.79 -3.84 3.39
CA LEU A 147 5.03 -3.75 2.61
C LEU A 147 5.60 -2.33 2.65
N ALA A 148 4.77 -1.31 2.46
CA ALA A 148 5.18 0.09 2.49
C ALA A 148 5.74 0.49 3.86
N MET A 149 5.16 0.00 4.95
CA MET A 149 5.68 0.21 6.30
C MET A 149 7.05 -0.45 6.51
N LEU A 150 7.22 -1.70 6.07
CA LEU A 150 8.47 -2.43 6.23
C LEU A 150 9.60 -1.82 5.38
N LEU A 151 9.32 -1.48 4.12
CA LEU A 151 10.29 -0.83 3.24
C LEU A 151 10.62 0.59 3.72
N GLY A 152 9.60 1.38 4.06
CA GLY A 152 9.80 2.74 4.57
C GLY A 152 10.58 2.78 5.88
N GLY A 153 10.23 1.90 6.83
CA GLY A 153 11.00 1.73 8.07
C GLY A 153 12.44 1.29 7.82
N GLY A 154 12.65 0.40 6.84
CA GLY A 154 14.00 -0.02 6.42
C GLY A 154 14.82 1.14 5.88
N VAL A 155 14.23 1.99 5.03
CA VAL A 155 14.87 3.20 4.49
C VAL A 155 15.22 4.18 5.60
N ILE A 156 14.31 4.43 6.55
CA ILE A 156 14.57 5.28 7.72
C ILE A 156 15.80 4.78 8.49
N LEU A 157 15.85 3.49 8.82
CA LEU A 157 16.97 2.88 9.55
C LEU A 157 18.30 2.99 8.80
N ILE A 158 18.29 2.81 7.48
CA ILE A 158 19.49 2.99 6.65
C ILE A 158 19.95 4.45 6.67
N LYS A 159 19.02 5.42 6.56
CA LYS A 159 19.35 6.85 6.55
C LYS A 159 19.87 7.38 7.89
N LEU A 160 19.64 6.69 9.01
CA LEU A 160 20.25 7.02 10.30
C LEU A 160 21.78 6.86 10.31
N GLY A 161 22.36 6.14 9.34
CA GLY A 161 23.80 6.13 9.06
C GLY A 161 24.69 5.41 10.08
N HIS A 162 24.12 4.70 11.06
CA HIS A 162 24.89 3.86 11.98
C HIS A 162 25.07 2.45 11.38
N ASP A 163 26.21 1.81 11.56
CA ASP A 163 26.48 0.48 10.96
C ASP A 163 25.41 -0.57 11.33
N TRP A 164 24.98 -0.58 12.59
CA TRP A 164 23.92 -1.48 13.06
C TRP A 164 22.55 -1.12 12.46
N SER A 165 22.27 0.17 12.23
CA SER A 165 20.98 0.62 11.71
C SER A 165 20.86 0.33 10.21
N VAL A 166 21.97 0.44 9.46
CA VAL A 166 22.03 0.05 8.05
C VAL A 166 21.76 -1.45 7.89
N LEU A 167 22.42 -2.30 8.69
CA LEU A 167 22.19 -3.74 8.65
C LEU A 167 20.74 -4.09 9.05
N ALA A 168 20.21 -3.47 10.11
CA ALA A 168 18.84 -3.67 10.54
C ALA A 168 17.82 -3.23 9.47
N GLY A 169 18.04 -2.07 8.84
CA GLY A 169 17.17 -1.56 7.79
C GLY A 169 17.19 -2.40 6.52
N ALA A 170 18.38 -2.86 6.08
CA ALA A 170 18.50 -3.79 4.97
C ALA A 170 17.82 -5.14 5.26
N SER A 171 17.98 -5.65 6.48
CA SER A 171 17.32 -6.88 6.93
C SER A 171 15.80 -6.74 6.96
N LEU A 172 15.29 -5.60 7.44
CA LEU A 172 13.86 -5.29 7.47
C LEU A 172 13.26 -5.18 6.06
N ALA A 173 13.96 -4.52 5.15
CA ALA A 173 13.54 -4.41 3.76
C ALA A 173 13.52 -5.77 3.06
N LEU A 174 14.57 -6.58 3.24
CA LEU A 174 14.62 -7.95 2.71
C LEU A 174 13.51 -8.82 3.27
N PHE A 175 13.27 -8.76 4.59
CA PHE A 175 12.17 -9.46 5.24
C PHE A 175 10.82 -9.05 4.65
N GLY A 176 10.57 -7.75 4.45
CA GLY A 176 9.33 -7.25 3.85
C GLY A 176 9.10 -7.77 2.43
N LEU A 177 10.14 -7.80 1.60
CA LEU A 177 10.07 -8.35 0.25
C LEU A 177 9.79 -9.86 0.25
N LEU A 178 10.45 -10.61 1.12
CA LEU A 178 10.24 -12.06 1.26
C LEU A 178 8.83 -12.37 1.79
N TRP A 179 8.39 -11.65 2.82
CA TRP A 179 7.06 -11.78 3.40
C TRP A 179 5.99 -11.49 2.34
N PHE A 180 6.11 -10.38 1.62
CA PHE A 180 5.17 -10.00 0.58
C PHE A 180 5.19 -11.00 -0.58
N GLY A 181 6.37 -11.45 -1.04
CA GLY A 181 6.47 -12.45 -2.11
C GLY A 181 5.87 -13.81 -1.74
N PHE A 182 6.06 -14.26 -0.50
CA PHE A 182 5.40 -15.46 0.02
C PHE A 182 3.89 -15.30 0.06
N LEU A 183 3.42 -14.15 0.57
CA LEU A 183 1.99 -13.84 0.64
C LEU A 183 1.33 -13.82 -0.74
N GLN A 184 1.96 -13.17 -1.73
CA GLN A 184 1.47 -13.14 -3.11
C GLN A 184 1.40 -14.54 -3.71
N THR A 185 2.43 -15.37 -3.47
CA THR A 185 2.43 -16.76 -3.95
C THR A 185 1.28 -17.56 -3.33
N ALA A 186 1.01 -17.38 -2.03
CA ALA A 186 -0.11 -18.03 -1.37
C ALA A 186 -1.46 -17.52 -1.89
N TRP A 187 -1.60 -16.21 -2.10
CA TRP A 187 -2.81 -15.59 -2.64
C TRP A 187 -3.13 -16.09 -4.05
N PHE A 188 -2.14 -16.12 -4.97
CA PHE A 188 -2.29 -16.69 -6.31
C PHE A 188 -2.62 -18.19 -6.28
N ASN A 189 -2.07 -18.93 -5.32
CA ASN A 189 -2.37 -20.36 -5.17
C ASN A 189 -3.84 -20.59 -4.80
N GLN A 190 -4.35 -19.84 -3.82
CA GLN A 190 -5.73 -19.96 -3.33
C GLN A 190 -6.76 -19.52 -4.38
N HIS A 191 -6.54 -18.40 -5.05
CA HIS A 191 -7.53 -17.82 -5.97
C HIS A 191 -7.52 -18.41 -7.38
N LEU A 192 -6.38 -18.95 -7.85
CA LEU A 192 -6.29 -19.64 -9.15
C LEU A 192 -6.40 -21.17 -9.02
N ILE A 193 -6.47 -21.70 -7.79
CA ILE A 193 -6.48 -23.14 -7.49
C ILE A 193 -5.37 -23.86 -8.29
N CYS A 194 -4.15 -23.32 -8.22
CA CYS A 194 -3.03 -23.76 -9.03
C CYS A 194 -1.85 -24.25 -8.19
N GLY A 195 -0.97 -25.07 -8.78
CA GLY A 195 0.23 -25.56 -8.08
C GLY A 195 1.15 -24.41 -7.64
N ARG A 196 1.84 -24.58 -6.50
CA ARG A 196 2.71 -23.55 -5.88
C ARG A 196 3.75 -22.96 -6.85
N LEU A 197 4.30 -23.77 -7.75
CA LEU A 197 5.25 -23.30 -8.78
C LEU A 197 4.61 -22.35 -9.79
N ARG A 198 3.37 -22.61 -10.22
CA ARG A 198 2.65 -21.72 -11.13
C ARG A 198 2.28 -20.42 -10.40
N ALA A 199 1.77 -20.52 -9.17
CA ALA A 199 1.45 -19.37 -8.34
C ALA A 199 2.68 -18.48 -8.11
N PHE A 200 3.83 -19.08 -7.83
CA PHE A 200 5.10 -18.38 -7.70
C PHE A 200 5.47 -17.67 -9.01
N GLY A 201 5.32 -18.33 -10.16
CA GLY A 201 5.55 -17.69 -11.46
C GLY A 201 4.64 -16.47 -11.72
N HIS A 202 3.37 -16.52 -11.31
CA HIS A 202 2.47 -15.36 -11.39
C HIS A 202 2.90 -14.24 -10.45
N ALA A 203 3.21 -14.56 -9.19
CA ALA A 203 3.66 -13.61 -8.19
C ALA A 203 4.99 -12.93 -8.59
N SER A 204 6.00 -13.71 -8.99
CA SER A 204 7.29 -13.18 -9.44
C SER A 204 7.15 -12.29 -10.66
N ARG A 205 6.34 -12.68 -11.64
CA ARG A 205 6.12 -11.85 -12.84
C ARG A 205 5.45 -10.53 -12.49
N ALA A 206 4.38 -10.56 -11.69
CA ALA A 206 3.70 -9.34 -11.26
C ALA A 206 4.64 -8.45 -10.43
N MET A 207 5.48 -9.03 -9.58
CA MET A 207 6.49 -8.29 -8.81
C MET A 207 7.49 -7.58 -9.73
N VAL A 208 8.00 -8.27 -10.75
CA VAL A 208 8.92 -7.69 -11.73
C VAL A 208 8.23 -6.59 -12.53
N GLU A 209 6.96 -6.78 -12.93
CA GLU A 209 6.16 -5.76 -13.60
C GLU A 209 5.98 -4.50 -12.71
N SER A 210 5.71 -4.67 -11.40
CA SER A 210 5.64 -3.56 -10.44
C SER A 210 6.98 -2.83 -10.26
N LEU A 211 8.08 -3.57 -10.10
CA LEU A 211 9.42 -2.99 -9.95
C LEU A 211 9.86 -2.25 -11.22
N ALA A 212 9.59 -2.81 -12.41
CA ALA A 212 9.86 -2.15 -13.68
C ALA A 212 9.04 -0.86 -13.83
N ALA A 213 7.74 -0.89 -13.50
CA ALA A 213 6.90 0.30 -13.52
C ALA A 213 7.36 1.37 -12.52
N MET A 214 7.76 0.96 -11.32
CA MET A 214 8.34 1.85 -10.31
C MET A 214 9.66 2.46 -10.79
N PHE A 215 10.54 1.67 -11.39
CA PHE A 215 11.80 2.15 -11.94
C PHE A 215 11.58 3.16 -13.08
N LEU A 216 10.69 2.84 -14.02
CA LEU A 216 10.29 3.75 -15.10
C LEU A 216 9.72 5.05 -14.55
N LEU A 217 8.82 4.97 -13.57
CA LEU A 217 8.26 6.16 -12.92
C LEU A 217 9.37 6.98 -12.26
N SER A 218 10.26 6.36 -11.48
CA SER A 218 11.37 7.05 -10.82
C SER A 218 12.34 7.72 -11.80
N SER A 219 12.59 7.10 -12.96
CA SER A 219 13.49 7.64 -13.99
C SER A 219 12.97 8.92 -14.62
N LEU A 220 11.68 9.24 -14.47
CA LEU A 220 11.10 10.51 -14.91
C LEU A 220 11.45 11.67 -13.96
N PHE A 221 11.84 11.37 -12.72
CA PHE A 221 12.15 12.37 -11.68
C PHE A 221 13.65 12.59 -11.45
N SER A 222 14.51 11.65 -11.89
CA SER A 222 15.98 11.75 -11.86
C SER A 222 16.53 12.59 -13.01
#